data_AF-A0A7S0Y065-F1
#
_entry.id   AF-A0A7S0Y065-F1
#
_cell.length_a   1.000
_cell.length_b   1.000
_cell.length_c   1.000
_cell.angle_alpha   90.00
_cell.angle_beta   90.00
_cell.angle_gamma   90.00
#
_symmetry.space_group_name_H-M   'P 1'
#
loop_
_entity.id
_entity.type
_entity.pdbx_description
1 polymer ?
#
loop_
_entity_poly.entity_id
_entity_poly.type
_entity_poly.pdbx_seq_one_letter_code
_entity_poly.pdbx_strand_id
1 'polypeptide(L)'
;LQRVSLGALVTMDVHGRDVIENLAAANLQNPSDFDWAAQLRLYWEASDRAFSGDECTMIRQVENVFRYGCEYLGNTMRLVVTPLTDRIYLTLTGALGMALGGAPAGPA
;
A
#
# COMPACT_ATOMS: atom_id res chain seq x y z
N LEU A 1 -0.52 13.99 -20.92
CA LEU A 1 -1.07 13.94 -19.54
C LEU A 1 -2.07 12.80 -19.37
N GLN A 2 -3.18 12.78 -20.12
CA GLN A 2 -4.22 11.74 -20.02
C GLN A 2 -3.69 10.29 -20.13
N ARG A 3 -2.77 10.03 -21.09
CA ARG A 3 -2.17 8.69 -21.25
C ARG A 3 -1.38 8.21 -20.03
N VAL A 4 -0.63 9.11 -19.37
CA VAL A 4 0.20 8.75 -18.20
C VAL A 4 -0.69 8.47 -16.99
N SER A 5 -1.74 9.30 -16.80
CA SER A 5 -2.74 9.07 -15.74
C SER A 5 -3.47 7.74 -15.95
N LEU A 6 -3.87 7.45 -17.19
CA LEU A 6 -4.52 6.18 -17.51
C LEU A 6 -3.58 5.00 -17.27
N GLY A 7 -2.32 5.10 -17.68
CA GLY A 7 -1.33 4.05 -17.42
C GLY A 7 -1.16 3.78 -15.93
N ALA A 8 -1.05 4.84 -15.11
CA ALA A 8 -0.94 4.72 -13.66
C ALA A 8 -2.19 4.07 -13.03
N LEU A 9 -3.39 4.45 -13.47
CA LEU A 9 -4.64 3.85 -13.00
C LEU A 9 -4.73 2.36 -13.37
N VAL A 10 -4.43 2.02 -14.63
CA VAL A 10 -4.42 0.62 -15.09
C VAL A 10 -3.44 -0.23 -14.29
N THR A 11 -2.24 0.28 -13.97
CA THR A 11 -1.28 -0.47 -13.14
C THR A 11 -1.83 -0.76 -11.74
N MET A 12 -2.51 0.21 -11.12
CA MET A 12 -3.13 0.00 -9.80
C MET A 12 -4.33 -0.94 -9.87
N ASP A 13 -5.17 -0.82 -10.90
CA ASP A 13 -6.35 -1.66 -11.09
C ASP A 13 -5.98 -3.12 -11.35
N VAL A 14 -4.96 -3.38 -12.18
CA VAL A 14 -4.46 -4.74 -12.43
C VAL A 14 -3.94 -5.37 -11.14
N HIS A 15 -3.15 -4.62 -10.36
CA HIS A 15 -2.70 -5.11 -9.05
C HIS A 15 -3.88 -5.42 -8.11
N GLY A 16 -4.87 -4.52 -8.01
CA GLY A 16 -6.05 -4.74 -7.19
C GLY A 16 -6.85 -5.98 -7.58
N ARG A 17 -7.01 -6.22 -8.90
CA ARG A 17 -7.62 -7.45 -9.42
C ARG A 17 -6.82 -8.68 -9.01
N ASP A 18 -5.51 -8.67 -9.21
CA ASP A 18 -4.64 -9.81 -8.91
C ASP A 18 -4.68 -10.13 -7.39
N VAL A 19 -4.74 -9.11 -6.52
CA VAL A 19 -4.96 -9.29 -5.08
C VAL A 19 -6.29 -9.98 -4.80
N ILE A 20 -7.39 -9.50 -5.38
CA ILE A 20 -8.73 -10.11 -5.17
C ILE A 20 -8.75 -11.58 -5.63
N GLU A 21 -8.16 -11.89 -6.79
CA GLU A 21 -8.05 -13.26 -7.29
C GLU A 21 -7.27 -14.17 -6.32
N ASN A 22 -6.15 -13.67 -5.79
CA ASN A 22 -5.36 -14.41 -4.80
C ASN A 22 -6.13 -14.65 -3.50
N LEU A 23 -6.86 -13.64 -2.99
CA LEU A 23 -7.66 -13.77 -1.77
C LEU A 23 -8.80 -14.77 -1.96
N ALA A 24 -9.44 -14.76 -3.13
CA ALA A 24 -10.48 -15.73 -3.48
C ALA A 24 -9.92 -17.16 -3.57
N ALA A 25 -8.76 -17.34 -4.20
CA ALA A 25 -8.09 -18.64 -4.30
C ALA A 25 -7.65 -19.20 -2.94
N ALA A 26 -7.23 -18.32 -2.02
CA ALA A 26 -6.89 -18.67 -0.64
C ALA A 26 -8.13 -18.90 0.26
N ASN A 27 -9.34 -18.69 -0.26
CA ASN A 27 -10.62 -18.89 0.43
C ASN A 27 -10.70 -18.16 1.79
N LEU A 28 -10.23 -16.91 1.83
CA LEU A 28 -10.27 -16.08 3.04
C LEU A 28 -11.69 -15.89 3.54
N GLN A 29 -11.85 -15.99 4.86
CA GLN A 29 -13.15 -15.81 5.51
C GLN A 29 -13.17 -14.59 6.42
N ASN A 30 -12.00 -14.17 6.93
CA ASN A 30 -11.92 -13.09 7.90
C ASN A 30 -10.99 -11.96 7.44
N PRO A 31 -11.34 -10.70 7.74
CA PRO A 31 -10.47 -9.55 7.49
C PRO A 31 -9.24 -9.50 8.43
N SER A 32 -9.13 -10.44 9.37
CA SER A 32 -7.96 -10.60 10.23
C SER A 32 -6.94 -11.59 9.67
N ASP A 33 -7.26 -12.29 8.58
CA ASP A 33 -6.36 -13.26 7.97
C ASP A 33 -5.13 -12.56 7.37
N PHE A 34 -3.98 -13.22 7.48
CA PHE A 34 -2.69 -12.62 7.14
C PHE A 34 -2.61 -12.16 5.68
N ASP A 35 -3.19 -12.91 4.74
CA ASP A 35 -3.12 -12.56 3.31
C ASP A 35 -3.76 -11.20 3.00
N TRP A 36 -4.81 -10.82 3.74
CA TRP A 36 -5.40 -9.49 3.68
C TRP A 36 -4.63 -8.47 4.52
N ALA A 37 -4.17 -8.86 5.71
CA ALA A 37 -3.39 -7.97 6.58
C ALA A 37 -2.03 -7.56 5.94
N ALA A 38 -1.44 -8.43 5.13
CA ALA A 38 -0.19 -8.21 4.42
C ALA A 38 -0.30 -7.20 3.27
N GLN A 39 -1.52 -6.93 2.77
CA GLN A 39 -1.75 -5.91 1.74
C GLN A 39 -1.58 -4.50 2.32
N LEU A 40 -1.10 -3.58 1.48
CA LEU A 40 -1.03 -2.15 1.81
C LEU A 40 -2.43 -1.53 1.66
N ARG A 41 -3.11 -1.22 2.76
CA ARG A 41 -4.50 -0.79 2.76
C ARG A 41 -4.62 0.69 3.12
N LEU A 42 -5.52 1.40 2.44
CA LEU A 42 -5.81 2.80 2.71
C LEU A 42 -7.22 2.93 3.29
N TYR A 43 -7.34 3.64 4.40
CA TYR A 43 -8.59 3.93 5.08
C TYR A 43 -8.75 5.44 5.18
N TRP A 44 -9.94 5.93 4.85
CA TRP A 44 -10.33 7.29 5.16
C TRP A 44 -11.10 7.27 6.48
N GLU A 45 -10.52 7.84 7.53
CA GLU A 45 -11.11 7.78 8.87
C GLU A 45 -10.76 9.00 9.71
N ALA A 46 -11.56 9.22 10.75
CA ALA A 46 -11.28 10.25 11.74
C ALA A 46 -10.00 9.90 12.52
N SER A 47 -9.07 10.84 12.62
CA SER A 47 -7.82 10.64 13.36
C SER A 47 -7.30 11.93 13.95
N ASP A 48 -6.86 11.85 15.20
CA ASP A 48 -6.10 12.87 15.92
C ASP A 48 -4.78 13.26 15.22
N ARG A 49 -4.29 12.43 14.30
CA ARG A 49 -3.08 12.68 13.51
C ARG A 49 -3.35 13.53 12.27
N ALA A 50 -4.60 13.86 11.94
CA ALA A 50 -4.93 14.63 10.74
C ALA A 50 -4.14 15.95 10.67
N PHE A 51 -3.66 16.31 9.48
CA PHE A 51 -2.98 17.60 9.26
C PHE A 51 -3.95 18.79 9.33
N SER A 52 -5.20 18.57 8.94
CA SER A 52 -6.24 19.57 8.80
C SER A 52 -7.60 18.86 8.82
N GLY A 53 -8.55 19.40 9.61
CA GLY A 53 -9.85 18.76 9.82
C GLY A 53 -9.80 17.54 10.75
N ASP A 54 -10.90 16.80 10.79
CA ASP A 54 -11.08 15.67 11.71
C ASP A 54 -10.73 14.32 11.08
N GLU A 55 -10.59 14.26 9.75
CA GLU A 55 -10.38 13.02 8.97
C GLU A 55 -9.10 13.08 8.15
N CYS A 56 -8.45 11.92 7.98
CA CYS A 56 -7.30 11.80 7.08
C CYS A 56 -7.13 10.37 6.54
N THR A 57 -6.32 10.24 5.49
CA THR A 57 -5.98 8.93 4.93
C THR A 57 -4.94 8.22 5.81
N MET A 58 -5.33 7.08 6.34
CA MET A 58 -4.49 6.18 7.14
C MET A 58 -4.09 4.98 6.29
N ILE A 59 -2.80 4.70 6.25
CA ILE A 59 -2.21 3.51 5.63
C ILE A 59 -2.04 2.44 6.70
N ARG A 60 -2.51 1.22 6.44
CA ARG A 60 -2.37 0.07 7.33
C ARG A 60 -1.72 -1.10 6.60
N GLN A 61 -0.72 -1.70 7.24
CA GLN A 61 -0.11 -2.95 6.78
C GLN A 61 0.34 -3.77 7.99
N VAL A 62 -0.14 -5.00 8.09
CA VAL A 62 -0.01 -5.87 9.27
C VAL A 62 -0.49 -5.11 10.51
N GLU A 63 0.37 -4.87 11.49
CA GLU A 63 0.08 -4.16 12.74
C GLU A 63 0.45 -2.67 12.66
N ASN A 64 1.08 -2.24 11.57
CA ASN A 64 1.60 -0.89 11.44
C ASN A 64 0.56 0.05 10.82
N VAL A 65 0.44 1.23 11.41
CA VAL A 65 -0.51 2.27 10.98
C VAL A 65 0.23 3.60 10.81
N PHE A 66 0.18 4.11 9.59
CA PHE A 66 0.82 5.37 9.19
C PHE A 66 -0.21 6.34 8.68
N ARG A 67 0.05 7.64 8.86
CA ARG A 67 -0.76 8.67 8.22
C ARG A 67 -0.14 9.03 6.88
N TYR A 68 -0.97 9.22 5.86
CA TYR A 68 -0.52 9.68 4.55
C TYR A 68 0.01 11.13 4.59
N GLY A 69 1.14 11.37 3.92
CA GLY A 69 1.84 12.66 3.95
C GLY A 69 1.20 13.78 3.11
N CYS A 70 0.31 13.45 2.18
CA CYS A 70 -0.35 14.39 1.27
C CYS A 70 0.61 15.26 0.41
N GLU A 71 1.83 14.78 0.15
CA GLU A 71 2.79 15.45 -0.73
C GLU A 71 2.36 15.31 -2.21
N TYR A 72 2.44 16.40 -2.97
CA TYR A 72 2.11 16.38 -4.40
C TYR A 72 3.26 15.79 -5.21
N LEU A 73 3.07 14.56 -5.69
CA LEU A 73 4.05 13.82 -6.50
C LEU A 73 3.92 14.04 -8.02
N GLY A 74 2.89 14.77 -8.46
CA GLY A 74 2.58 14.93 -9.89
C GLY A 74 2.07 13.66 -10.57
N ASN A 75 1.99 13.71 -11.89
CA ASN A 75 1.50 12.61 -12.73
C ASN A 75 2.67 11.83 -13.33
N THR A 76 3.21 10.90 -12.55
CA THR A 76 4.33 10.04 -12.92
C THR A 76 3.85 8.62 -13.23
N MET A 77 4.67 7.87 -13.98
CA MET A 77 4.41 6.44 -14.19
C MET A 77 4.50 5.72 -12.84
N ARG A 78 3.61 4.74 -12.62
CA ARG A 78 3.64 3.90 -11.43
C ARG A 78 4.49 2.65 -11.70
N LEU A 79 5.24 2.22 -10.68
CA LEU A 79 5.94 0.95 -10.71
C LEU A 79 4.90 -0.17 -10.70
N VAL A 80 5.14 -1.21 -11.50
CA VAL A 80 4.28 -2.40 -11.48
C VAL A 80 4.43 -3.09 -10.13
N VAL A 81 3.30 -3.34 -9.49
CA VAL A 81 3.25 -4.02 -8.20
C VAL A 81 3.26 -5.52 -8.46
N THR A 82 4.37 -6.16 -8.09
CA THR A 82 4.59 -7.61 -8.24
C THR A 82 4.70 -8.23 -6.86
N PRO A 83 4.60 -9.58 -6.73
CA PRO A 83 4.80 -10.24 -5.45
C PRO A 83 6.15 -9.92 -4.77
N LEU A 84 7.18 -9.60 -5.55
CA LEU A 84 8.46 -9.16 -4.99
C LEU A 84 8.38 -7.73 -4.44
N THR A 85 7.75 -6.81 -5.17
CA THR A 85 7.56 -5.42 -4.73
C THR A 85 6.68 -5.34 -3.48
N ASP A 86 5.65 -6.19 -3.37
CA ASP A 86 4.79 -6.27 -2.18
C ASP A 86 5.56 -6.70 -0.93
N ARG A 87 6.47 -7.67 -1.06
CA ARG A 87 7.36 -8.08 0.04
C ARG A 87 8.31 -6.98 0.47
N ILE A 88 8.76 -6.16 -0.47
CA ILE A 88 9.56 -4.97 -0.16
C ILE A 88 8.72 -3.98 0.64
N TYR A 89 7.48 -3.67 0.22
CA TYR A 89 6.59 -2.80 1.00
C TYR A 89 6.34 -3.32 2.41
N LEU A 90 6.06 -4.62 2.56
CA LEU A 90 5.87 -5.27 3.85
C LEU A 90 7.08 -5.13 4.78
N THR A 91 8.29 -5.29 4.23
CA THR A 91 9.54 -5.15 4.99
C THR A 91 9.78 -3.69 5.38
N LEU A 92 9.56 -2.75 4.45
CA LEU A 92 9.77 -1.33 4.68
C LEU A 92 8.77 -0.75 5.69
N THR A 93 7.50 -1.12 5.61
CA THR A 93 6.49 -0.69 6.60
C THR A 93 6.76 -1.32 7.96
N GLY A 94 7.18 -2.58 8.02
CA GLY A 94 7.66 -3.22 9.25
C GLY A 94 8.82 -2.45 9.89
N ALA A 95 9.86 -2.14 9.12
CA ALA A 95 11.00 -1.36 9.60
C ALA A 95 10.58 0.05 10.06
N LEU A 96 9.74 0.73 9.28
CA LEU A 96 9.25 2.08 9.60
C LEU A 96 8.45 2.09 10.92
N GLY A 97 7.62 1.07 11.17
CA GLY A 97 6.88 0.92 12.42
C GLY A 97 7.78 0.78 13.65
N MET A 98 8.98 0.22 13.47
CA MET A 98 10.01 0.08 14.50
C MET A 98 11.01 1.25 14.53
N ALA A 99 10.76 2.34 13.78
CA ALA A 99 11.69 3.45 13.61
C ALA A 99 13.08 3.04 13.08
N LEU A 100 13.12 1.99 12.24
CA LEU A 100 14.32 1.51 11.55
C LEU A 100 14.32 1.97 10.09
N GLY A 101 15.53 2.09 9.53
CA GLY A 101 15.72 2.30 8.09
C GLY A 101 15.52 1.03 7.28
N GLY A 102 15.17 1.17 6.00
CA GLY A 102 15.11 0.07 5.04
C GLY A 102 16.30 0.06 4.08
N ALA A 103 16.99 -1.07 3.98
CA ALA A 103 18.12 -1.25 3.05
C ALA A 103 17.94 -2.53 2.21
N PRO A 104 17.13 -2.49 1.13
CA PRO A 104 16.99 -3.63 0.23
C PRO A 104 18.28 -3.82 -0.57
N ALA A 105 18.80 -5.05 -0.59
CA ALA A 105 20.00 -5.42 -1.35
C ALA A 105 19.69 -6.56 -2.33
N GLY A 106 20.24 -6.48 -3.54
CA GLY A 106 20.10 -7.48 -4.59
C GLY A 106 21.07 -7.19 -5.76
N PRO A 107 21.30 -8.16 -6.66
CA PRO A 107 22.08 -7.92 -7.87
C PRO A 107 21.40 -6.86 -8.76
N ALA A 108 22.22 -6.12 -9.51
CA ALA A 108 21.77 -5.19 -10.54
C ALA A 108 21.42 -5.91 -11.85
#